data_AF-S5Y5P3-F1
#
_entry.id   AF-S5Y5P3-F1
#
_cell.length_a   1.000
_cell.length_b   1.000
_cell.length_c   1.000
_cell.angle_alpha   90.00
_cell.angle_beta   90.00
_cell.angle_gamma   90.00
#
_symmetry.space_group_name_H-M   'P 1'
#
loop_
_entity.id
_entity.type
_entity.pdbx_description
1 polymer ?
#
loop_
_entity_poly.entity_id
_entity_poly.type
_entity_poly.pdbx_seq_one_letter_code
_entity_poly.pdbx_strand_id
1 'polypeptide(L)'
;MKNLALLLTIFLATTFPAMGQSQSGDKAMIKGLTKAYETRCNGVTFALWYSPQSDLAHMRDEDPVDFDRDRLVMMVTNTQPPADRRFAFTEPKPLAGFARLFKQSGGRWVDISAEQIDPRHAGKASKVKMRFEAVGDVYTSTLVYPAFTTITDPQKIERGDFLLRLAAFPYIEVEGQPCELHLPDLPIRVR
;
A
#
# COMPACT_ATOMS: atom_id res chain seq x y z
N MET A 1 44.45 3.46 51.14
CA MET A 1 44.56 4.22 49.88
C MET A 1 44.73 3.26 48.71
N LYS A 2 43.65 3.01 47.96
CA LYS A 2 43.64 2.60 46.55
C LYS A 2 42.18 2.64 46.10
N ASN A 3 41.85 3.71 45.39
CA ASN A 3 40.58 3.95 44.73
C ASN A 3 40.43 2.99 43.54
N LEU A 4 39.29 2.33 43.40
CA LEU A 4 38.85 1.82 42.11
C LEU A 4 37.34 2.08 42.00
N ALA A 5 37.02 3.21 41.36
CA ALA A 5 35.67 3.55 40.95
C ALA A 5 35.32 2.72 39.72
N LEU A 6 34.31 1.86 39.84
CA LEU A 6 33.73 1.14 38.71
C LEU A 6 32.65 2.02 38.10
N LEU A 7 32.95 2.63 36.95
CA LEU A 7 31.97 3.39 36.16
C LEU A 7 30.89 2.45 35.62
N LEU A 8 29.64 2.79 35.94
CA LEU A 8 28.43 2.18 35.38
C LEU A 8 28.19 2.82 33.99
N THR A 9 28.43 2.08 32.91
CA THR A 9 28.09 2.55 31.54
C THR A 9 26.64 2.17 31.23
N ILE A 10 25.76 3.17 31.19
CA ILE A 10 24.37 3.04 30.74
C ILE A 10 24.38 3.01 29.20
N PHE A 11 24.02 1.88 28.59
CA PHE A 11 23.69 1.82 27.16
C PHE A 11 22.23 2.26 26.98
N LEU A 12 22.00 3.48 26.50
CA LEU A 12 20.72 3.87 25.94
C LEU A 12 20.57 3.17 24.57
N ALA A 13 19.69 2.19 24.50
CA ALA A 13 19.19 1.68 23.23
C ALA A 13 18.23 2.71 22.62
N THR A 14 18.73 3.57 21.73
CA THR A 14 17.87 4.39 20.88
C THR A 14 17.35 3.52 19.75
N THR A 15 16.09 3.11 19.85
CA THR A 15 15.32 2.56 18.73
C THR A 15 15.04 3.70 17.74
N PHE A 16 15.80 3.76 16.65
CA PHE A 16 15.43 4.59 15.50
C PHE A 16 14.25 3.95 14.75
N PRO A 17 13.21 4.70 14.38
CA PRO A 17 12.18 4.19 13.49
C PRO A 17 12.75 4.00 12.08
N ALA A 18 12.18 3.01 11.37
CA ALA A 18 12.57 2.58 10.04
C ALA A 18 12.76 3.76 9.07
N MET A 19 13.97 3.88 8.53
CA MET A 19 14.31 4.79 7.44
C MET A 19 13.56 4.35 6.18
N GLY A 20 12.71 5.22 5.65
CA GLY A 20 12.19 5.10 4.29
C GLY A 20 13.36 5.20 3.31
N GLN A 21 13.50 4.21 2.43
CA GLN A 21 14.51 4.24 1.38
C GLN A 21 14.08 5.20 0.26
N SER A 22 14.76 6.34 0.14
CA SER A 22 14.72 7.19 -1.05
C SER A 22 15.57 6.54 -2.14
N GLN A 23 14.94 6.04 -3.20
CA GLN A 23 15.61 5.66 -4.44
C GLN A 23 15.24 6.67 -5.53
N SER A 24 16.20 7.49 -5.95
CA SER A 24 16.09 8.32 -7.15
C SER A 24 16.73 7.57 -8.33
N GLY A 25 16.03 7.50 -9.47
CA GLY A 25 16.59 7.06 -10.74
C GLY A 25 15.76 6.01 -11.48
N ASP A 26 15.40 6.38 -12.71
CA ASP A 26 14.60 5.64 -13.70
C ASP A 26 13.13 5.40 -13.34
N LYS A 27 12.27 5.40 -14.36
CA LYS A 27 10.85 5.04 -14.27
C LYS A 27 10.75 3.66 -13.63
N ALA A 28 10.69 3.60 -12.30
CA ALA A 28 10.90 2.38 -11.53
C ALA A 28 9.80 1.37 -11.90
N MET A 29 10.11 0.50 -12.86
CA MET A 29 9.34 -0.70 -13.10
C MET A 29 9.52 -1.56 -11.86
N ILE A 30 8.47 -1.71 -11.08
CA ILE A 30 8.50 -2.65 -9.97
C ILE A 30 8.38 -4.05 -10.57
N LYS A 31 9.44 -4.84 -10.44
CA LYS A 31 9.51 -6.21 -10.97
C LYS A 31 8.27 -7.01 -10.54
N GLY A 32 7.61 -7.65 -11.51
CA GLY A 32 6.42 -8.46 -11.29
C GLY A 32 5.11 -7.67 -11.24
N LEU A 33 5.14 -6.34 -11.25
CA LEU A 33 3.94 -5.49 -11.20
C LEU A 33 3.66 -4.80 -12.53
N THR A 34 2.37 -4.59 -12.79
CA THR A 34 1.85 -3.79 -13.89
C THR A 34 1.44 -2.42 -13.37
N LYS A 35 1.83 -1.35 -14.07
CA LYS A 35 1.34 0.01 -13.78
C LYS A 35 -0.10 0.13 -14.27
N ALA A 36 -1.02 0.40 -13.34
CA ALA A 36 -2.43 0.60 -13.65
C ALA A 36 -2.79 2.08 -13.83
N TYR A 37 -2.12 2.96 -13.10
CA TYR A 37 -2.48 4.38 -13.07
C TYR A 37 -1.25 5.27 -12.80
N GLU A 38 -1.25 6.46 -13.38
CA GLU A 38 -0.30 7.53 -13.06
C GLU A 38 -0.99 8.87 -13.26
N THR A 39 -0.77 9.79 -12.33
CA THR A 39 -1.20 11.18 -12.47
C THR A 39 -0.22 12.12 -11.77
N ARG A 40 -0.32 13.41 -12.09
CA ARG A 40 0.50 14.47 -11.50
C ARG A 40 -0.37 15.50 -10.84
N CYS A 41 0.04 15.96 -9.68
CA CYS A 41 -0.66 16.96 -8.90
C CYS A 41 0.36 17.77 -8.10
N ASN A 42 0.35 19.09 -8.28
CA ASN A 42 1.16 20.04 -7.51
C ASN A 42 2.62 19.59 -7.34
N GLY A 43 3.31 19.27 -8.43
CA GLY A 43 4.73 18.87 -8.39
C GLY A 43 5.02 17.47 -7.81
N VAL A 44 3.98 16.66 -7.61
CA VAL A 44 4.07 15.26 -7.17
C VAL A 44 3.48 14.34 -8.23
N THR A 45 4.06 13.16 -8.41
CA THR A 45 3.47 12.08 -9.21
C THR A 45 2.90 11.02 -8.28
N PHE A 46 1.66 10.61 -8.51
CA PHE A 46 1.06 9.43 -7.90
C PHE A 46 1.03 8.31 -8.94
N ALA A 47 1.49 7.11 -8.58
CA ALA A 47 1.41 5.93 -9.44
C ALA A 47 0.84 4.74 -8.68
N LEU A 48 0.08 3.91 -9.39
CA LEU A 48 -0.51 2.67 -8.88
C LEU A 48 0.02 1.49 -9.68
N TRP A 49 0.59 0.53 -8.98
CA TRP A 49 1.10 -0.71 -9.53
C TRP A 49 0.43 -1.90 -8.86
N TYR A 50 0.27 -3.01 -9.56
CA TYR A 50 -0.35 -4.20 -8.98
C TYR A 50 0.08 -5.49 -9.67
N SER A 51 -0.12 -6.62 -9.00
CA SER A 51 0.16 -7.96 -9.54
C SER A 51 -1.05 -8.45 -10.36
N PRO A 52 -0.98 -8.56 -11.69
CA PRO A 52 -2.15 -8.95 -12.48
C PRO A 52 -2.52 -10.43 -12.31
N GLN A 53 -1.68 -11.22 -11.66
CA GLN A 53 -1.84 -12.65 -11.44
C GLN A 53 -1.38 -13.02 -10.04
N SER A 54 -2.02 -14.02 -9.45
CA SER A 54 -1.62 -14.65 -8.20
C SER A 54 -2.05 -16.12 -8.23
N ASP A 55 -1.49 -16.96 -7.36
CA ASP A 55 -2.00 -18.31 -7.17
C ASP A 55 -3.01 -18.36 -6.01
N LEU A 56 -3.88 -19.37 -6.06
CA LEU A 56 -4.92 -19.57 -5.05
C LEU A 56 -4.36 -19.72 -3.62
N ALA A 57 -3.19 -20.33 -3.45
CA ALA A 57 -2.63 -20.62 -2.13
C ALA A 57 -2.22 -19.31 -1.44
N HIS A 58 -1.53 -18.42 -2.15
CA HIS A 58 -1.08 -17.14 -1.62
C HIS A 58 -2.25 -16.18 -1.35
N MET A 59 -3.23 -16.10 -2.25
CA MET A 59 -4.42 -15.27 -2.02
C MET A 59 -5.20 -15.64 -0.75
N ARG A 60 -5.08 -16.90 -0.30
CA ARG A 60 -5.75 -17.45 0.89
C ARG A 60 -4.82 -17.55 2.11
N ASP A 61 -3.57 -17.15 1.98
CA ASP A 61 -2.57 -17.34 3.02
C ASP A 61 -2.80 -16.38 4.19
N GLU A 62 -3.22 -16.90 5.34
CA GLU A 62 -3.46 -16.07 6.52
C GLU A 62 -2.14 -15.68 7.22
N ASP A 63 -1.02 -16.34 6.91
CA ASP A 63 0.30 -16.07 7.46
C ASP A 63 1.40 -16.18 6.38
N PRO A 64 1.39 -15.27 5.38
CA PRO A 64 2.27 -15.38 4.24
C PRO A 64 3.73 -15.12 4.62
N VAL A 65 4.62 -16.01 4.19
CA VAL A 65 6.07 -15.84 4.37
C VAL A 65 6.64 -14.81 3.38
N ASP A 66 6.01 -14.68 2.21
CA ASP A 66 6.40 -13.74 1.15
C ASP A 66 5.30 -12.69 0.91
N PHE A 67 5.35 -11.63 1.72
CA PHE A 67 4.46 -10.48 1.61
C PHE A 67 4.68 -9.67 0.32
N ASP A 68 5.88 -9.74 -0.26
CA ASP A 68 6.24 -8.97 -1.44
C ASP A 68 5.87 -9.64 -2.75
N ARG A 69 5.32 -10.86 -2.74
CA ARG A 69 5.01 -11.58 -3.97
C ARG A 69 3.91 -10.91 -4.80
N ASP A 70 2.68 -10.99 -4.28
CA ASP A 70 1.48 -10.53 -4.97
C ASP A 70 0.83 -9.41 -4.17
N ARG A 71 0.88 -8.22 -4.76
CA ARG A 71 0.56 -6.98 -4.06
C ARG A 71 0.15 -5.86 -4.98
N LEU A 72 -0.43 -4.84 -4.36
CA LEU A 72 -0.64 -3.52 -4.90
C LEU A 72 0.35 -2.55 -4.26
N VAL A 73 0.96 -1.67 -5.05
CA VAL A 73 1.88 -0.63 -4.59
C VAL A 73 1.37 0.72 -5.05
N MET A 74 1.14 1.61 -4.10
CA MET A 74 0.92 3.03 -4.33
C MET A 74 2.25 3.76 -4.14
N MET A 75 2.62 4.57 -5.12
CA MET A 75 3.86 5.34 -5.10
C MET A 75 3.53 6.84 -5.19
N VAL A 76 4.24 7.63 -4.40
CA VAL A 76 4.16 9.08 -4.41
C VAL A 76 5.56 9.65 -4.55
N THR A 77 5.82 10.40 -5.61
CA THR A 77 7.15 10.94 -5.92
C THR A 77 7.13 12.45 -5.97
N ASN A 78 8.02 13.12 -5.24
CA ASN A 78 8.23 14.56 -5.41
C ASN A 78 8.98 14.81 -6.72
N THR A 79 8.31 15.29 -7.76
CA THR A 79 8.94 15.45 -9.08
C THR A 79 9.39 16.87 -9.38
N GLN A 80 9.03 17.84 -8.53
CA GLN A 80 9.36 19.25 -8.74
C GLN A 80 9.62 19.98 -7.42
N PRO A 81 10.49 21.00 -7.40
CA PRO A 81 10.68 21.86 -6.23
C PRO A 81 9.35 22.37 -5.64
N PRO A 82 9.26 22.55 -4.30
CA PRO A 82 10.37 22.50 -3.35
C PRO A 82 10.72 21.07 -2.91
N ALA A 83 11.94 20.89 -2.40
CA ALA A 83 12.44 19.63 -1.86
C ALA A 83 11.65 19.15 -0.64
N ASP A 84 11.28 20.09 0.24
CA ASP A 84 10.62 19.85 1.52
C ASP A 84 9.08 19.84 1.44
N ARG A 85 8.56 19.48 0.27
CA ARG A 85 7.13 19.49 -0.02
C ARG A 85 6.37 18.58 0.94
N ARG A 86 5.27 19.08 1.48
CA ARG A 86 4.36 18.35 2.38
C ARG A 86 3.28 17.66 1.59
N PHE A 87 2.93 16.45 2.02
CA PHE A 87 1.80 15.73 1.48
C PHE A 87 1.11 14.92 2.57
N ALA A 88 -0.17 14.61 2.35
CA ALA A 88 -0.88 13.61 3.11
C ALA A 88 -1.24 12.46 2.18
N PHE A 89 -1.10 11.24 2.68
CA PHE A 89 -1.34 10.03 1.91
C PHE A 89 -2.27 9.09 2.69
N THR A 90 -3.28 8.53 2.01
CA THR A 90 -4.15 7.51 2.61
C THR A 90 -3.58 6.14 2.30
N GLU A 91 -3.08 5.44 3.32
CA GLU A 91 -2.51 4.10 3.15
C GLU A 91 -3.57 3.10 2.68
N PRO A 92 -3.20 2.20 1.74
CA PRO A 92 -4.10 1.15 1.34
C PRO A 92 -4.25 0.14 2.47
N LYS A 93 -5.49 -0.04 2.94
CA LYS A 93 -5.83 -1.03 3.97
C LYS A 93 -6.91 -1.98 3.44
N PRO A 94 -6.92 -3.25 3.88
CA PRO A 94 -7.98 -4.18 3.53
C PRO A 94 -9.23 -3.85 4.36
N LEU A 95 -9.90 -2.76 4.02
CA LEU A 95 -11.16 -2.36 4.63
C LEU A 95 -12.23 -2.44 3.54
N ALA A 96 -13.38 -3.07 3.79
CA ALA A 96 -14.39 -3.25 2.74
C ALA A 96 -14.94 -1.93 2.17
N GLY A 97 -14.91 -0.85 2.98
CA GLY A 97 -15.22 0.50 2.52
C GLY A 97 -14.13 1.16 1.67
N PHE A 98 -12.96 0.53 1.55
CA PHE A 98 -11.77 1.06 0.87
C PHE A 98 -11.29 0.19 -0.30
N ALA A 99 -11.27 -1.12 -0.12
CA ALA A 99 -10.91 -2.11 -1.14
C ALA A 99 -12.04 -3.14 -1.23
N ARG A 100 -12.51 -3.40 -2.45
CA ARG A 100 -13.56 -4.38 -2.74
C ARG A 100 -13.08 -5.37 -3.79
N LEU A 101 -13.28 -6.64 -3.51
CA LEU A 101 -12.94 -7.74 -4.39
C LEU A 101 -14.21 -8.27 -5.05
N PHE A 102 -14.24 -8.24 -6.38
CA PHE A 102 -15.32 -8.76 -7.20
C PHE A 102 -14.84 -10.01 -7.92
N LYS A 103 -15.67 -11.05 -7.95
CA LYS A 103 -15.42 -12.29 -8.70
C LYS A 103 -16.32 -12.35 -9.93
N GLN A 104 -15.76 -12.78 -11.06
CA GLN A 104 -16.57 -13.05 -12.26
C GLN A 104 -17.37 -14.34 -12.06
N SER A 105 -18.70 -14.26 -12.13
CA SER A 105 -19.60 -15.41 -11.99
C SER A 105 -20.81 -15.24 -12.89
N GLY A 106 -21.05 -16.19 -13.81
CA GLY A 106 -22.19 -16.13 -14.73
C GLY A 106 -22.21 -14.89 -15.63
N GLY A 107 -21.04 -14.42 -16.07
CA GLY A 107 -20.92 -13.23 -16.94
C GLY A 107 -21.02 -11.88 -16.23
N ARG A 108 -21.19 -11.86 -14.91
CA ARG A 108 -21.25 -10.63 -14.10
C ARG A 108 -20.18 -10.61 -13.00
N TRP A 109 -19.81 -9.40 -12.58
CA TRP A 109 -18.97 -9.16 -11.42
C TRP A 109 -19.82 -9.20 -10.15
N VAL A 110 -19.50 -10.12 -9.25
CA VAL A 110 -20.17 -10.28 -7.95
C VAL A 110 -19.22 -9.81 -6.86
N ASP A 111 -19.63 -8.83 -6.06
CA ASP A 111 -18.85 -8.43 -4.88
C ASP A 111 -18.86 -9.56 -3.85
N ILE A 112 -17.67 -10.01 -3.45
CA ILE A 112 -17.49 -11.05 -2.43
C ILE A 112 -16.94 -10.49 -1.12
N SER A 113 -16.73 -9.17 -1.07
CA SER A 113 -16.28 -8.46 0.11
C SER A 113 -17.39 -8.43 1.17
N ALA A 114 -17.02 -8.51 2.44
CA ALA A 114 -17.91 -8.36 3.59
C ALA A 114 -17.38 -7.24 4.49
N GLU A 115 -18.29 -6.59 5.23
CA GLU A 115 -17.90 -5.71 6.32
C GLU A 115 -17.10 -6.55 7.33
N GLN A 116 -15.79 -6.31 7.39
CA GLN A 116 -14.74 -6.94 8.21
C GLN A 116 -15.08 -8.27 8.88
N ILE A 117 -14.41 -9.33 8.43
CA ILE A 117 -14.58 -10.69 8.96
C ILE A 117 -13.64 -10.94 10.16
N ASP A 118 -12.60 -10.13 10.33
CA ASP A 118 -11.63 -10.21 11.45
C ASP A 118 -11.58 -8.92 12.29
N PRO A 119 -11.83 -8.97 13.61
CA PRO A 119 -11.72 -7.81 14.51
C PRO A 119 -10.29 -7.24 14.63
N ARG A 120 -9.24 -8.01 14.31
CA ARG A 120 -7.83 -7.55 14.35
C ARG A 120 -7.52 -6.53 13.25
N HIS A 121 -8.33 -6.49 12.21
CA HIS A 121 -8.18 -5.56 11.09
C HIS A 121 -9.23 -4.45 11.12
N ALA A 122 -9.98 -4.33 12.23
CA ALA A 122 -10.98 -3.31 12.47
C ALA A 122 -10.39 -1.89 12.44
N GLY A 123 -11.02 -0.96 11.72
CA GLY A 123 -10.53 0.42 11.65
C GLY A 123 -11.08 1.26 10.52
N LYS A 124 -10.63 2.52 10.47
CA LYS A 124 -10.91 3.47 9.38
C LYS A 124 -9.63 3.71 8.59
N ALA A 125 -9.77 4.00 7.30
CA ALA A 125 -8.66 4.50 6.51
C ALA A 125 -8.11 5.78 7.17
N SER A 126 -6.80 5.84 7.36
CA SER A 126 -6.12 6.92 8.08
C SER A 126 -5.17 7.65 7.13
N LYS A 127 -5.23 8.98 7.16
CA LYS A 127 -4.27 9.82 6.44
C LYS A 127 -2.98 9.93 7.23
N VAL A 128 -1.86 9.61 6.58
CA VAL A 128 -0.51 9.83 7.12
C VAL A 128 0.01 11.14 6.53
N LYS A 129 0.45 12.05 7.40
CA LYS A 129 1.06 13.32 6.99
C LYS A 129 2.55 13.15 6.93
N MET A 130 3.13 13.53 5.80
CA MET A 130 4.53 13.32 5.47
C MET A 130 5.12 14.58 4.87
N ARG A 131 6.45 14.61 4.79
CA ARG A 131 7.22 15.64 4.12
C ARG A 131 8.37 14.97 3.38
N PHE A 132 8.55 15.31 2.10
CA PHE A 132 9.72 14.90 1.35
C PHE A 132 10.99 15.57 1.90
N GLU A 133 12.14 14.95 1.71
CA GLU A 133 13.44 15.53 2.05
C GLU A 133 14.09 16.18 0.82
N ALA A 134 13.82 15.64 -0.36
CA ALA A 134 14.36 16.08 -1.64
C ALA A 134 13.36 15.99 -2.81
N VAL A 135 13.70 16.67 -3.92
CA VAL A 135 13.10 16.38 -5.23
C VAL A 135 13.67 15.05 -5.73
N GLY A 136 12.79 14.16 -6.17
CA GLY A 136 13.10 12.80 -6.58
C GLY A 136 12.75 11.75 -5.52
N ASP A 137 12.48 12.15 -4.28
CA ASP A 137 12.09 11.23 -3.21
C ASP A 137 10.79 10.49 -3.55
N VAL A 138 10.76 9.22 -3.18
CA VAL A 138 9.65 8.30 -3.42
C VAL A 138 9.16 7.74 -2.10
N TYR A 139 7.87 7.84 -1.85
CA TYR A 139 7.19 7.07 -0.81
C TYR A 139 6.34 5.98 -1.44
N THR A 140 6.42 4.78 -0.87
CA THR A 140 5.65 3.63 -1.31
C THR A 140 4.82 3.07 -0.18
N SER A 141 3.61 2.64 -0.49
CA SER A 141 2.76 1.91 0.44
C SER A 141 2.11 0.73 -0.28
N THR A 142 1.97 -0.38 0.44
CA THR A 142 1.69 -1.68 -0.16
C THR A 142 0.46 -2.31 0.49
N LEU A 143 -0.43 -2.88 -0.34
CA LEU A 143 -1.48 -3.79 0.10
C LEU A 143 -1.24 -5.16 -0.51
N VAL A 144 -0.92 -6.12 0.35
CA VAL A 144 -0.63 -7.50 -0.05
C VAL A 144 -1.93 -8.27 -0.27
N TYR A 145 -1.95 -9.17 -1.24
CA TYR A 145 -3.16 -9.91 -1.60
C TYR A 145 -3.71 -10.84 -0.51
N PRO A 146 -2.87 -11.52 0.30
CA PRO A 146 -3.38 -12.34 1.39
C PRO A 146 -4.19 -11.53 2.42
N ALA A 147 -3.99 -10.21 2.51
CA ALA A 147 -4.80 -9.34 3.37
C ALA A 147 -6.28 -9.26 2.95
N PHE A 148 -6.67 -9.70 1.75
CA PHE A 148 -8.07 -9.77 1.34
C PHE A 148 -8.88 -10.80 2.13
N THR A 149 -8.24 -11.78 2.77
CA THR A 149 -8.89 -12.72 3.71
C THR A 149 -9.57 -12.01 4.88
N THR A 150 -9.14 -10.78 5.21
CA THR A 150 -9.74 -9.98 6.29
C THR A 150 -11.09 -9.34 5.91
N ILE A 151 -11.37 -9.23 4.61
CA ILE A 151 -12.60 -8.63 4.05
C ILE A 151 -13.37 -9.60 3.15
N THR A 152 -12.92 -10.84 3.00
CA THR A 152 -13.57 -11.85 2.16
C THR A 152 -13.28 -13.21 2.77
N ASP A 153 -14.31 -14.06 2.87
CA ASP A 153 -14.13 -15.44 3.30
C ASP A 153 -13.14 -16.13 2.34
N PRO A 154 -12.00 -16.68 2.84
CA PRO A 154 -11.01 -17.34 1.99
C PRO A 154 -11.60 -18.41 1.08
N GLN A 155 -12.68 -19.08 1.50
CA GLN A 155 -13.36 -20.10 0.69
C GLN A 155 -14.01 -19.53 -0.58
N LYS A 156 -14.40 -18.24 -0.58
CA LYS A 156 -14.97 -17.56 -1.75
C LYS A 156 -13.93 -17.14 -2.79
N ILE A 157 -12.67 -16.99 -2.36
CA ILE A 157 -11.54 -16.78 -3.27
C ILE A 157 -11.26 -18.11 -3.93
N GLU A 158 -11.61 -18.29 -5.20
CA GLU A 158 -11.36 -19.51 -5.97
C GLU A 158 -10.50 -19.15 -7.20
N ARG A 159 -10.10 -20.14 -7.99
CA ARG A 159 -9.49 -19.86 -9.30
C ARG A 159 -10.47 -19.11 -10.20
N GLY A 160 -9.98 -18.14 -10.94
CA GLY A 160 -10.80 -17.37 -11.88
C GLY A 160 -10.40 -15.91 -12.01
N ASP A 161 -11.29 -15.14 -12.63
CA ASP A 161 -11.13 -13.70 -12.83
C ASP A 161 -11.72 -12.91 -11.67
N PHE A 162 -10.93 -11.96 -11.19
CA PHE A 162 -11.29 -11.01 -10.16
C PHE A 162 -11.05 -9.59 -10.63
N LEU A 163 -11.76 -8.68 -9.98
CA LEU A 163 -11.60 -7.25 -10.15
C LEU A 163 -11.46 -6.64 -8.75
N LEU A 164 -10.32 -6.02 -8.50
CA LEU A 164 -10.10 -5.22 -7.30
C LEU A 164 -10.48 -3.78 -7.59
N ARG A 165 -11.45 -3.27 -6.83
CA ARG A 165 -11.88 -1.88 -6.90
C ARG A 165 -11.45 -1.16 -5.63
N LEU A 166 -10.79 -0.03 -5.80
CA LEU A 166 -10.45 0.86 -4.69
C LEU A 166 -11.49 1.99 -4.62
N ALA A 167 -11.97 2.31 -3.41
CA ALA A 167 -12.97 3.36 -3.21
C ALA A 167 -12.34 4.75 -3.38
N ALA A 168 -12.96 5.61 -4.18
CA ALA A 168 -12.46 6.96 -4.42
C ALA A 168 -12.52 7.84 -3.15
N PHE A 169 -11.39 8.32 -2.65
CA PHE A 169 -11.26 9.47 -1.71
C PHE A 169 -9.84 10.04 -1.86
N PRO A 170 -9.47 11.27 -1.43
CA PRO A 170 -8.15 11.76 -1.82
C PRO A 170 -7.09 10.87 -1.17
N TYR A 171 -6.50 10.00 -2.00
CA TYR A 171 -5.35 9.18 -1.61
C TYR A 171 -4.16 10.07 -1.39
N ILE A 172 -4.18 11.27 -1.97
CA ILE A 172 -3.11 12.23 -1.87
C ILE A 172 -3.65 13.66 -1.75
N GLU A 173 -3.09 14.39 -0.79
CA GLU A 173 -3.17 15.84 -0.69
C GLU A 173 -1.75 16.37 -0.74
N VAL A 174 -1.53 17.46 -1.48
CA VAL A 174 -0.21 18.09 -1.60
C VAL A 174 -0.35 19.54 -1.19
N GLU A 175 0.46 19.97 -0.21
CA GLU A 175 0.35 21.30 0.41
C GLU A 175 -1.07 21.65 0.90
N GLY A 176 -1.78 20.64 1.43
CA GLY A 176 -3.14 20.79 1.94
C GLY A 176 -4.23 20.87 0.88
N GLN A 177 -3.89 20.72 -0.40
CA GLN A 177 -4.86 20.66 -1.50
C GLN A 177 -5.09 19.20 -1.94
N PRO A 178 -6.33 18.74 -2.04
CA PRO A 178 -6.62 17.39 -2.52
C PRO A 178 -6.25 17.27 -4.00
N CYS A 179 -5.68 16.13 -4.35
CA CYS A 179 -5.47 15.76 -5.74
C CYS A 179 -6.65 14.94 -6.24
N GLU A 180 -7.18 15.30 -7.40
CA GLU A 180 -8.22 14.53 -8.06
C GLU A 180 -7.63 13.25 -8.63
N LEU A 181 -8.19 12.10 -8.24
CA LEU A 181 -7.72 10.78 -8.64
C LEU A 181 -8.88 9.98 -9.22
N HIS A 182 -8.65 9.39 -10.39
CA HIS A 182 -9.58 8.52 -11.09
C HIS A 182 -8.98 7.12 -11.18
N LEU A 183 -9.01 6.38 -10.07
CA LEU A 183 -8.38 5.07 -10.03
C LEU A 183 -9.17 4.06 -10.88
N PRO A 184 -8.49 3.26 -11.73
CA PRO A 184 -9.15 2.23 -12.50
C PRO A 184 -9.47 1.01 -11.63
N ASP A 185 -10.39 0.19 -12.13
CA ASP A 185 -10.54 -1.19 -11.68
C ASP A 185 -9.30 -2.01 -12.05
N LEU A 186 -8.89 -2.91 -11.16
CA LEU A 186 -7.66 -3.68 -11.28
C LEU A 186 -7.97 -5.16 -11.54
N PRO A 187 -7.83 -5.65 -12.78
CA PRO A 187 -8.15 -7.04 -13.11
C PRO A 187 -7.06 -7.99 -12.64
N ILE A 188 -7.43 -8.99 -11.83
CA ILE A 188 -6.54 -10.00 -11.24
C ILE A 188 -6.98 -11.39 -11.69
N ARG A 189 -6.05 -12.22 -12.14
CA ARG A 189 -6.29 -13.64 -12.44
C ARG A 189 -5.72 -14.52 -11.33
N VAL A 190 -6.59 -15.27 -10.66
CA VAL A 190 -6.19 -16.29 -9.68
C VAL A 190 -6.06 -17.65 -10.36
N ARG A 191 -4.87 -18.25 -10.30
CA ARG A 191 -4.52 -19.54 -10.94
C ARG A 191 -4.44 -20.70 -9.95
#